data_AF-A0A162ZJI4-F1
#
_entry.id   AF-A0A162ZJI4-F1
#
_cell.length_a   1.000
_cell.length_b   1.000
_cell.length_c   1.000
_cell.angle_alpha   90.00
_cell.angle_beta   90.00
_cell.angle_gamma   90.00
#
_symmetry.space_group_name_H-M   'P 1'
#
loop_
_entity.id
_entity.type
_entity.pdbx_description
1 polymer ?
#
loop_
_entity_poly.entity_id
_entity_poly.type
_entity_poly.pdbx_seq_one_letter_code
_entity_poly.pdbx_strand_id
1 'polypeptide(L)'
;MENNNLLQSILSYSKQQNISLDKEAFGFRLLTHPKYPNITSVIDTLAYFEINCDAYSVDFKDIDITPDHYLTFLKGRYAKQDLHQIQKKNNTYYLDSKKTSLAHLKQRWKGIVLLLDHKTTENQPRKSKNKYALSALVLLSILFFTSLVSKYNTIIENLFYIFPIVGLTLSIFSLKDLFKIDSRIFNKFCSISSSANCNAVLNSKKWKVFEKISFSDLSLVFFLSQLISYFVFSISNNTSTYFIYQKILLLGSLPIIVTSIYFQKFIVKKWCPICLAILTTLVIEMVFVLNTITPQFNFDTIQLFIGIQIILVFGWTYLKKILNKLNYLRTHEIKSTRFLRNYSIFKNAILNKSPITTIAPKNTLADVTITLVTDPFCDHCKNAHFFLEELIKKYPEKLHLDILLNVDIEDEYEEYKLLCQRLITIQLSEGRQHFSGALNDWFKNENVFNWLDKYGSEINESRANTTFIHQKKWCAKNQIDFAPVVLINGYQYPLIYDIENLDYFIQDLINDSDFLHEKQEYNVDLTLV
;
A
#
# COMPACT_ATOMS: atom_id res chain seq x y z
N MET A 1 10.04 -0.49 10.63
CA MET A 1 10.61 0.86 10.48
C MET A 1 11.93 0.77 9.71
N GLU A 2 11.86 0.54 8.40
CA GLU A 2 13.01 0.67 7.49
C GLU A 2 12.44 1.19 6.16
N ASN A 3 13.05 2.24 5.61
CA ASN A 3 12.76 2.87 4.31
C ASN A 3 11.59 3.87 4.15
N ASN A 4 11.02 4.38 5.25
CA ASN A 4 10.08 5.52 5.17
C ASN A 4 10.73 6.80 4.58
N ASN A 5 12.06 6.89 4.58
CA ASN A 5 12.79 8.04 4.06
C ASN A 5 12.78 8.13 2.53
N LEU A 6 12.80 6.98 1.84
CA LEU A 6 12.84 6.94 0.38
C LEU A 6 11.51 7.40 -0.21
N LEU A 7 10.38 6.84 0.25
CA LEU A 7 9.04 7.25 -0.18
C LEU A 7 8.79 8.74 0.12
N GLN A 8 9.20 9.22 1.31
CA GLN A 8 9.04 10.62 1.68
C GLN A 8 9.83 11.56 0.77
N SER A 9 11.06 11.20 0.41
CA SER A 9 11.92 12.00 -0.48
C SER A 9 11.34 12.09 -1.89
N ILE A 10 10.83 10.98 -2.42
CA ILE A 10 10.15 10.98 -3.73
C ILE A 10 8.91 11.86 -3.69
N LEU A 11 8.04 11.70 -2.68
CA LEU A 11 6.81 12.48 -2.57
C LEU A 11 7.08 13.97 -2.35
N SER A 12 8.12 14.33 -1.58
CA SER A 12 8.50 15.72 -1.38
C SER A 12 9.05 16.35 -2.65
N TYR A 13 9.91 15.63 -3.37
CA TYR A 13 10.47 16.10 -4.63
C TYR A 13 9.38 16.21 -5.72
N SER A 14 8.52 15.21 -5.84
CA SER A 14 7.38 15.20 -6.77
C SER A 14 6.46 16.40 -6.54
N LYS A 15 6.13 16.71 -5.28
CA LYS A 15 5.32 17.89 -4.95
C LYS A 15 5.99 19.21 -5.35
N GLN A 16 7.32 19.30 -5.30
CA GLN A 16 8.04 20.50 -5.74
C GLN A 16 8.08 20.63 -7.27
N GLN A 17 8.08 19.51 -7.98
CA GLN A 17 7.96 19.46 -9.44
C GLN A 17 6.50 19.52 -9.92
N ASN A 18 5.54 19.88 -9.04
CA ASN A 18 4.10 19.91 -9.33
C ASN A 18 3.50 18.57 -9.81
N ILE A 19 4.16 17.45 -9.51
CA ILE A 19 3.69 16.10 -9.82
C ILE A 19 2.73 15.63 -8.72
N SER A 20 1.51 15.27 -9.11
CA SER A 20 0.48 14.78 -8.18
C SER A 20 0.51 13.25 -8.08
N LEU A 21 1.05 12.74 -6.98
CA LEU A 21 1.05 11.30 -6.68
C LEU A 21 0.07 10.94 -5.56
N ASP A 22 -0.71 9.89 -5.75
CA ASP A 22 -1.40 9.24 -4.64
C ASP A 22 -0.38 8.52 -3.75
N LYS A 23 -0.17 9.07 -2.55
CA LYS A 23 0.77 8.55 -1.56
C LYS A 23 0.52 7.09 -1.20
N GLU A 24 -0.73 6.66 -1.12
CA GLU A 24 -1.07 5.29 -0.70
C GLU A 24 -0.81 4.31 -1.83
N ALA A 25 -1.31 4.58 -3.03
CA ALA A 25 -1.09 3.75 -4.21
C ALA A 25 0.40 3.66 -4.58
N PHE A 26 1.08 4.80 -4.69
CA PHE A 26 2.52 4.85 -5.00
C PHE A 26 3.34 4.15 -3.93
N GLY A 27 3.04 4.42 -2.65
CA GLY A 27 3.72 3.78 -1.52
C GLY A 27 3.56 2.26 -1.53
N PHE A 28 2.37 1.75 -1.82
CA PHE A 28 2.12 0.32 -1.91
C PHE A 28 2.87 -0.33 -3.09
N ARG A 29 2.83 0.27 -4.29
CA ARG A 29 3.50 -0.25 -5.48
C ARG A 29 5.03 -0.31 -5.31
N LEU A 30 5.60 0.73 -4.71
CA LEU A 30 7.02 0.82 -4.42
C LEU A 30 7.45 -0.20 -3.35
N LEU A 31 6.69 -0.32 -2.26
CA LEU A 31 7.01 -1.24 -1.16
C LEU A 31 6.87 -2.71 -1.57
N THR A 32 5.98 -3.02 -2.50
CA THR A 32 5.79 -4.38 -3.02
C THR A 32 6.74 -4.70 -4.18
N HIS A 33 7.63 -3.80 -4.58
CA HIS A 33 8.59 -4.05 -5.65
C HIS A 33 9.65 -5.08 -5.21
N PRO A 34 9.97 -6.13 -6.01
CA PRO A 34 10.95 -7.16 -5.64
C PRO A 34 12.33 -6.61 -5.32
N LYS A 35 12.80 -5.66 -6.15
CA LYS A 35 14.10 -4.99 -6.01
C LYS A 35 14.13 -3.86 -4.97
N TYR A 36 13.07 -3.66 -4.18
CA TYR A 36 13.06 -2.61 -3.15
C TYR A 36 14.12 -2.88 -2.06
N PRO A 37 14.93 -1.89 -1.63
CA PRO A 37 14.82 -0.44 -1.88
C PRO A 37 15.83 0.13 -2.91
N ASN A 38 16.13 -0.61 -3.98
CA ASN A 38 17.12 -0.18 -4.97
C ASN A 38 16.56 0.88 -5.94
N ILE A 39 17.46 1.56 -6.66
CA ILE A 39 17.10 2.55 -7.70
C ILE A 39 16.12 2.01 -8.75
N THR A 40 16.28 0.76 -9.16
CA THR A 40 15.39 0.11 -10.13
C THR A 40 13.95 0.12 -9.64
N SER A 41 13.71 -0.19 -8.35
CA SER A 41 12.36 -0.14 -7.77
C SER A 41 11.73 1.25 -7.82
N VAL A 42 12.55 2.30 -7.79
CA VAL A 42 12.09 3.69 -7.89
C VAL A 42 11.73 4.03 -9.33
N ILE A 43 12.63 3.76 -10.27
CA ILE A 43 12.44 4.04 -11.70
C ILE A 43 11.23 3.26 -12.23
N ASP A 44 11.16 1.95 -11.98
CA ASP A 44 10.07 1.08 -12.46
C ASP A 44 8.71 1.51 -11.88
N THR A 45 8.70 1.93 -10.60
CA THR A 45 7.46 2.43 -9.98
C THR A 45 7.05 3.78 -10.57
N LEU A 46 7.98 4.70 -10.80
CA LEU A 46 7.67 5.99 -11.43
C LEU A 46 7.14 5.80 -12.85
N ALA A 47 7.77 4.93 -13.63
CA ALA A 47 7.33 4.59 -14.98
C ALA A 47 5.92 3.99 -14.99
N TYR A 48 5.56 3.16 -14.01
CA TYR A 48 4.20 2.64 -13.86
C TYR A 48 3.15 3.73 -13.64
N PHE A 49 3.52 4.85 -12.99
CA PHE A 49 2.66 6.02 -12.83
C PHE A 49 2.86 7.06 -13.96
N GLU A 50 3.45 6.66 -15.08
CA GLU A 50 3.70 7.49 -16.27
C GLU A 50 4.60 8.72 -16.00
N ILE A 51 5.44 8.63 -14.97
CA ILE A 51 6.43 9.66 -14.63
C ILE A 51 7.77 9.25 -15.22
N ASN A 52 8.31 10.06 -16.13
CA ASN A 52 9.64 9.86 -16.66
C ASN A 52 10.67 10.14 -15.56
N CYS A 53 11.67 9.28 -15.45
CA CYS A 53 12.73 9.40 -14.47
C CYS A 53 14.07 9.27 -15.20
N ASP A 54 14.73 10.40 -15.44
CA ASP A 54 16.05 10.41 -16.04
C ASP A 54 17.10 10.12 -14.97
N ALA A 55 17.83 9.03 -15.17
CA ALA A 55 18.88 8.58 -14.28
C ALA A 55 20.23 8.68 -15.00
N TYR A 56 21.15 9.49 -14.49
CA TYR A 56 22.50 9.62 -15.07
C TYR A 56 23.57 9.62 -14.00
N SER A 57 24.78 9.19 -14.39
CA SER A 57 25.92 9.14 -13.49
C SER A 57 26.71 10.43 -13.54
N VAL A 58 27.12 10.93 -12.37
CA VAL A 58 27.88 12.17 -12.23
C VAL A 58 29.01 11.97 -11.23
N ASP A 59 30.24 12.22 -11.65
CA ASP A 59 31.37 12.25 -10.74
C ASP A 59 31.27 13.46 -9.80
N PHE A 60 31.75 13.30 -8.56
CA PHE A 60 31.64 14.39 -7.58
C PHE A 60 32.35 15.68 -8.03
N LYS A 61 33.34 15.57 -8.94
CA LYS A 61 34.04 16.74 -9.51
C LYS A 61 33.09 17.64 -10.30
N ASP A 62 32.05 17.06 -10.90
CA ASP A 62 31.11 17.75 -11.79
C ASP A 62 29.78 18.06 -11.08
N ILE A 63 29.76 18.00 -9.74
CA ILE A 63 28.56 18.29 -8.94
C ILE A 63 28.05 19.72 -9.10
N ASP A 64 28.89 20.64 -9.58
CA ASP A 64 28.47 22.00 -9.84
C ASP A 64 27.61 22.12 -11.11
N ILE A 65 27.71 21.16 -12.03
CA ILE A 65 27.00 21.11 -13.31
C ILE A 65 25.62 20.44 -13.16
N THR A 66 25.38 19.74 -12.04
CA THR A 66 24.06 19.14 -11.78
C THR A 66 22.98 20.21 -11.67
N PRO A 67 21.74 19.90 -12.07
CA PRO A 67 20.59 20.79 -11.88
C PRO A 67 20.43 21.24 -10.43
N ASP A 68 19.73 22.34 -10.22
CA ASP A 68 19.58 22.89 -8.88
C ASP A 68 18.82 21.93 -7.94
N HIS A 69 17.88 21.15 -8.47
CA HIS A 69 16.99 20.29 -7.70
C HIS A 69 16.99 18.88 -8.28
N TYR A 70 17.33 17.88 -7.47
CA TYR A 70 17.35 16.48 -7.92
C TYR A 70 17.25 15.48 -6.77
N LEU A 71 17.01 14.22 -7.12
CA LEU A 71 17.08 13.08 -6.22
C LEU A 71 18.42 12.34 -6.41
N THR A 72 19.00 11.83 -5.33
CA THR A 72 20.24 11.04 -5.40
C THR A 72 20.26 9.95 -4.34
N PHE A 73 20.92 8.84 -4.64
CA PHE A 73 21.28 7.85 -3.62
C PHE A 73 22.60 8.24 -2.96
N LEU A 74 22.62 8.19 -1.63
CA LEU A 74 23.83 8.38 -0.84
C LEU A 74 24.14 7.13 -0.02
N LYS A 75 25.42 6.92 0.29
CA LYS A 75 25.87 5.88 1.24
C LYS A 75 25.26 6.19 2.61
N GLY A 76 24.43 5.29 3.11
CA GLY A 76 23.85 5.30 4.45
C GLY A 76 24.78 4.62 5.47
N ARG A 77 24.27 4.41 6.69
CA ARG A 77 24.99 3.59 7.70
C ARG A 77 24.88 2.11 7.36
N TYR A 78 25.94 1.34 7.59
CA TYR A 78 25.98 -0.12 7.36
C TYR A 78 25.70 -0.55 5.91
N ALA A 79 26.34 0.10 4.93
CA ALA A 79 26.22 -0.20 3.50
C ALA A 79 24.80 -0.06 2.89
N LYS A 80 23.81 0.42 3.65
CA LYS A 80 22.47 0.75 3.14
C LYS A 80 22.53 1.97 2.23
N GLN A 81 21.60 2.05 1.28
CA GLN A 81 21.45 3.21 0.40
C GLN A 81 20.25 4.02 0.87
N ASP A 82 20.43 5.33 1.00
CA ASP A 82 19.35 6.25 1.34
C ASP A 82 19.13 7.19 0.15
N LEU A 83 17.89 7.27 -0.33
CA LEU A 83 17.48 8.27 -1.31
C LEU A 83 17.25 9.60 -0.59
N HIS A 84 17.87 10.65 -1.10
CA HIS A 84 17.78 12.00 -0.58
C HIS A 84 17.45 12.99 -1.67
N GLN A 85 16.77 14.07 -1.28
CA GLN A 85 16.58 15.22 -2.14
C GLN A 85 17.72 16.22 -1.92
N ILE A 86 18.33 16.67 -3.01
CA ILE A 86 19.30 17.77 -3.02
C ILE A 86 18.69 19.01 -3.63
N GLN A 87 18.94 20.16 -2.99
CA GLN A 87 18.64 21.48 -3.49
C GLN A 87 19.88 22.37 -3.40
N LYS A 88 20.32 22.93 -4.52
CA LYS A 88 21.39 23.93 -4.64
C LYS A 88 20.77 25.33 -4.58
N LYS A 89 21.26 26.19 -3.69
CA LYS A 89 20.92 27.62 -3.64
C LYS A 89 22.16 28.44 -3.30
N ASN A 90 22.49 29.44 -4.11
CA ASN A 90 23.58 30.39 -3.85
C ASN A 90 24.87 29.69 -3.37
N ASN A 91 25.30 28.66 -4.10
CA ASN A 91 26.49 27.85 -3.80
C ASN A 91 26.45 27.06 -2.47
N THR A 92 25.26 26.86 -1.90
CA THR A 92 25.02 25.99 -0.73
C THR A 92 24.10 24.83 -1.08
N TYR A 93 24.45 23.66 -0.56
CA TYR A 93 23.69 22.42 -0.76
C TYR A 93 22.79 22.15 0.44
N TYR A 94 21.55 21.76 0.14
CA TYR A 94 20.55 21.35 1.11
C TYR A 94 20.14 19.91 0.84
N LEU A 95 20.28 19.07 1.86
CA LEU A 95 19.86 17.67 1.87
C LEU A 95 18.60 17.53 2.70
N ASP A 96 17.48 17.13 2.09
CA ASP A 96 16.15 17.04 2.72
C ASP A 96 15.78 18.31 3.52
N SER A 97 16.05 19.48 2.92
CA SER A 97 15.87 20.81 3.54
C SER A 97 16.82 21.15 4.70
N LYS A 98 17.91 20.39 4.92
CA LYS A 98 18.99 20.71 5.87
C LYS A 98 20.25 21.14 5.13
N LYS A 99 20.84 22.26 5.54
CA LYS A 99 22.13 22.70 5.01
C LYS A 99 23.19 21.62 5.26
N THR A 100 23.95 21.28 4.22
CA THR A 100 25.03 20.29 4.29
C THR A 100 26.32 20.86 3.68
N SER A 101 27.47 20.33 4.09
CA SER A 101 28.76 20.72 3.52
C SER A 101 29.11 19.83 2.33
N LEU A 102 29.84 20.40 1.36
CA LEU A 102 30.37 19.66 0.21
C LEU A 102 31.22 18.46 0.64
N ALA A 103 32.04 18.62 1.69
CA ALA A 103 32.86 17.52 2.23
C ALA A 103 32.02 16.34 2.74
N HIS A 104 30.94 16.62 3.45
CA HIS A 104 30.02 15.58 3.93
C HIS A 104 29.29 14.88 2.77
N LEU A 105 28.92 15.63 1.74
CA LEU A 105 28.29 15.07 0.56
C LEU A 105 29.25 14.18 -0.25
N LYS A 106 30.50 14.62 -0.43
CA LYS A 106 31.57 13.87 -1.13
C LYS A 106 31.78 12.48 -0.54
N GLN A 107 31.84 12.38 0.78
CA GLN A 107 32.06 11.10 1.48
C GLN A 107 30.94 10.10 1.23
N ARG A 108 29.71 10.58 1.00
CA ARG A 108 28.52 9.74 0.84
C ARG A 108 28.06 9.59 -0.60
N TRP A 109 28.71 10.28 -1.54
CA TRP A 109 28.31 10.32 -2.94
C TRP A 109 28.36 8.93 -3.59
N LYS A 110 27.33 8.61 -4.38
CA LYS A 110 27.30 7.41 -5.24
C LYS A 110 27.34 7.73 -6.73
N GLY A 111 27.24 9.00 -7.09
CA GLY A 111 27.29 9.42 -8.49
C GLY A 111 26.08 9.02 -9.31
N ILE A 112 24.87 9.07 -8.72
CA ILE A 112 23.64 8.87 -9.48
C ILE A 112 22.68 10.01 -9.19
N VAL A 113 22.29 10.73 -10.25
CA VAL A 113 21.32 11.80 -10.22
C VAL A 113 20.03 11.33 -10.88
N LEU A 114 18.91 11.62 -10.25
CA LEU A 114 17.57 11.30 -10.70
C LEU A 114 16.77 12.60 -10.88
N LEU A 115 16.25 12.80 -12.08
CA LEU A 115 15.34 13.89 -12.42
C LEU A 115 13.98 13.31 -12.78
N LEU A 116 12.93 13.93 -12.27
CA LEU A 116 11.57 13.55 -12.63
C LEU A 116 11.05 14.58 -13.63
N ASP A 117 10.53 14.09 -14.74
CA ASP A 117 9.81 14.88 -15.73
C ASP A 117 8.43 14.26 -15.97
N HIS A 118 7.43 15.10 -16.21
CA HIS A 118 6.06 14.66 -16.41
C HIS A 118 5.77 14.63 -17.90
N LYS A 119 5.29 13.49 -18.44
CA LYS A 119 4.60 13.52 -19.73
C LYS A 119 3.33 14.33 -19.54
N THR A 120 3.14 15.42 -20.26
CA THR A 120 1.89 16.21 -20.26
C THR A 120 0.70 15.32 -20.63
N THR A 121 0.14 14.59 -19.67
CA THR A 121 -1.17 13.95 -19.76
C THR A 121 -2.07 14.67 -18.76
N GLU A 122 -2.90 15.53 -19.32
CA GLU A 122 -4.06 16.08 -18.64
C GLU A 122 -4.93 14.95 -18.09
N ASN A 123 -5.56 15.23 -16.94
CA ASN A 123 -6.72 14.51 -16.42
C ASN A 123 -6.46 13.13 -15.77
N GLN A 124 -5.78 13.13 -14.62
CA GLN A 124 -6.35 12.33 -13.51
C GLN A 124 -7.40 13.18 -12.79
N PRO A 125 -8.66 12.71 -12.67
CA PRO A 125 -9.64 13.42 -11.88
C PRO A 125 -9.12 13.45 -10.44
N ARG A 126 -8.68 14.64 -9.99
CA ARG A 126 -8.56 14.93 -8.57
C ARG A 126 -9.91 14.59 -7.97
N LYS A 127 -10.02 13.45 -7.28
CA LYS A 127 -11.11 13.24 -6.34
C LYS A 127 -10.96 14.35 -5.32
N SER A 128 -11.67 15.44 -5.54
CA SER A 128 -11.85 16.53 -4.61
C SER A 128 -12.61 15.95 -3.44
N LYS A 129 -11.88 15.29 -2.52
CA LYS A 129 -12.40 15.06 -1.19
C LYS A 129 -12.74 16.45 -0.68
N ASN A 130 -14.02 16.69 -0.40
CA ASN A 130 -14.57 17.98 -0.03
C ASN A 130 -13.99 18.42 1.33
N LYS A 131 -12.72 18.85 1.31
CA LYS A 131 -11.94 19.23 2.50
C LYS A 131 -12.59 20.41 3.21
N TYR A 132 -13.29 21.27 2.46
CA TYR A 132 -14.05 22.40 2.99
C TYR A 132 -15.29 21.94 3.77
N ALA A 133 -16.02 20.92 3.28
CA ALA A 133 -17.13 20.34 4.04
C ALA A 133 -16.65 19.68 5.34
N LEU A 134 -15.55 18.91 5.30
CA LEU A 134 -14.98 18.32 6.52
C LEU A 134 -14.49 19.41 7.50
N SER A 135 -13.81 20.44 6.99
CA SER A 135 -13.34 21.56 7.82
C SER A 135 -14.49 22.37 8.41
N ALA A 136 -15.58 22.58 7.66
CA ALA A 136 -16.77 23.26 8.13
C ALA A 136 -17.49 22.44 9.20
N LEU A 137 -17.59 21.12 9.02
CA LEU A 137 -18.18 20.22 10.01
C LEU A 137 -17.36 20.18 11.30
N VAL A 138 -16.02 20.14 11.20
CA VAL A 138 -15.14 20.25 12.37
C VAL A 138 -15.33 21.59 13.08
N LEU A 139 -15.39 22.70 12.34
CA LEU A 139 -15.61 24.03 12.92
C LEU A 139 -16.97 24.13 13.62
N LEU A 140 -18.04 23.64 12.97
CA LEU A 140 -19.39 23.60 13.55
C LEU A 140 -19.45 22.71 14.80
N SER A 141 -18.76 21.56 14.79
CA SER A 141 -18.65 20.68 15.96
C SER A 141 -17.93 21.36 17.12
N ILE A 142 -16.83 22.08 16.85
CA ILE A 142 -16.12 22.85 17.87
C ILE A 142 -17.01 23.97 18.43
N LEU A 143 -17.68 24.72 17.57
CA LEU A 143 -18.59 25.80 18.00
C LEU A 143 -19.74 25.25 18.84
N PHE A 144 -20.38 24.17 18.41
CA PHE A 144 -21.43 23.50 19.18
C PHE A 144 -20.93 23.01 20.54
N PHE A 145 -19.76 22.37 20.57
CA PHE A 145 -19.13 21.91 21.80
C PHE A 145 -18.85 23.07 22.76
N THR A 146 -18.26 24.15 22.27
CA THR A 146 -17.99 25.35 23.09
C THR A 146 -19.27 26.01 23.60
N SER A 147 -20.33 26.06 22.80
CA SER A 147 -21.62 26.62 23.22
C SER A 147 -22.29 25.79 24.31
N LEU A 148 -22.25 24.45 24.22
CA LEU A 148 -22.83 23.58 25.25
C LEU A 148 -22.08 23.72 26.57
N VAL A 149 -20.75 23.67 26.51
CA VAL A 149 -19.89 23.71 27.70
C VAL A 149 -19.92 25.07 28.39
N SER A 150 -19.93 26.18 27.62
CA SER A 150 -19.95 27.54 28.18
C SER A 150 -21.23 27.87 28.95
N LYS A 151 -22.31 27.11 28.74
CA LYS A 151 -23.57 27.28 29.47
C LYS A 151 -23.48 26.79 30.92
N TYR A 152 -22.71 25.73 31.18
CA TYR A 152 -22.71 25.02 32.45
C TYR A 152 -21.46 25.25 33.31
N ASN A 153 -20.43 25.89 32.73
CA ASN A 153 -19.13 26.05 33.38
C ASN A 153 -18.68 27.51 33.39
N THR A 154 -17.90 27.87 34.40
CA THR A 154 -17.17 29.14 34.45
C THR A 154 -15.98 29.15 33.46
N ILE A 155 -15.48 30.35 33.14
CA ILE A 155 -14.30 30.52 32.26
C ILE A 155 -13.08 29.77 32.81
N ILE A 156 -12.86 29.81 34.13
CA ILE A 156 -11.73 29.14 34.78
C ILE A 156 -11.86 27.63 34.64
N GLU A 157 -13.04 27.07 34.91
CA GLU A 157 -13.28 25.63 34.74
C GLU A 157 -13.06 25.19 33.29
N ASN A 158 -13.48 26.00 32.30
CA ASN A 158 -13.26 25.70 30.89
C ASN A 158 -11.79 25.66 30.47
N LEU A 159 -10.89 26.35 31.18
CA LEU A 159 -9.44 26.23 30.96
C LEU A 159 -8.94 24.81 31.25
N PHE A 160 -9.68 24.02 32.06
CA PHE A 160 -9.31 22.64 32.34
C PHE A 160 -9.18 21.80 31.06
N TYR A 161 -9.98 22.05 30.01
CA TYR A 161 -9.90 21.30 28.74
C TYR A 161 -8.53 21.38 28.06
N ILE A 162 -7.70 22.39 28.36
CA ILE A 162 -6.37 22.53 27.79
C ILE A 162 -5.48 21.34 28.18
N PHE A 163 -5.52 20.91 29.44
CA PHE A 163 -4.68 19.81 29.94
C PHE A 163 -4.95 18.48 29.24
N PRO A 164 -6.20 17.97 29.18
CA PRO A 164 -6.48 16.71 28.53
C PRO A 164 -6.36 16.77 27.01
N ILE A 165 -6.59 17.92 26.35
CA ILE A 165 -6.29 18.07 24.92
C ILE A 165 -4.78 17.95 24.67
N VAL A 166 -3.97 18.72 25.41
CA VAL A 166 -2.50 18.68 25.27
C VAL A 166 -1.96 17.28 25.62
N GLY A 167 -2.40 16.71 26.73
CA GLY A 167 -2.00 15.37 27.15
C GLY A 167 -2.39 14.27 26.16
N LEU A 168 -3.60 14.35 25.58
CA LEU A 168 -4.05 13.40 24.56
C LEU A 168 -3.21 13.51 23.28
N THR A 169 -2.91 14.73 22.82
CA THR A 169 -2.06 14.91 21.62
C THR A 169 -0.66 14.33 21.82
N LEU A 170 -0.04 14.58 22.98
CA LEU A 170 1.26 14.00 23.34
C LEU A 170 1.19 12.47 23.45
N SER A 171 0.09 11.93 23.98
CA SER A 171 -0.13 10.48 24.10
C SER A 171 -0.27 9.81 22.73
N ILE A 172 -1.03 10.40 21.81
CA ILE A 172 -1.14 9.94 20.42
C ILE A 172 0.23 9.93 19.74
N PHE A 173 1.02 10.99 19.92
CA PHE A 173 2.38 11.04 19.41
C PHE A 173 3.26 9.94 20.00
N SER A 174 3.13 9.64 21.29
CA SER A 174 3.89 8.54 21.90
C SER A 174 3.52 7.16 21.32
N LEU A 175 2.35 7.02 20.69
CA LEU A 175 1.87 5.82 19.98
C LEU A 175 2.03 5.90 18.46
N LYS A 176 2.94 6.75 17.95
CA LYS A 176 3.14 6.96 16.51
C LYS A 176 3.35 5.67 15.70
N ASP A 177 3.98 4.65 16.27
CA ASP A 177 4.27 3.39 15.58
C ASP A 177 2.99 2.57 15.37
N LEU A 178 2.07 2.62 16.35
CA LEU A 178 0.74 1.99 16.27
C LEU A 178 -0.14 2.68 15.23
N PHE A 179 -0.13 4.02 15.22
CA PHE A 179 -0.93 4.84 14.30
C PHE A 179 -0.25 5.11 12.96
N LYS A 180 0.98 4.63 12.74
CA LYS A 180 1.81 4.91 11.55
C LYS A 180 1.93 6.41 11.23
N ILE A 181 2.09 7.23 12.27
CA ILE A 181 2.25 8.67 12.13
C ILE A 181 3.71 8.98 11.80
N ASP A 182 3.94 9.45 10.59
CA ASP A 182 5.21 10.04 10.19
C ASP A 182 5.14 11.57 10.29
N SER A 183 5.71 12.14 11.35
CA SER A 183 5.86 13.59 11.44
C SER A 183 7.33 13.99 11.64
N ARG A 184 7.80 14.91 10.79
CA ARG A 184 9.16 15.46 10.88
C ARG A 184 9.36 16.22 12.19
N ILE A 185 8.31 16.87 12.68
CA ILE A 185 8.31 17.64 13.93
C ILE A 185 8.56 16.69 15.11
N PHE A 186 7.85 15.57 15.18
CA PHE A 186 8.06 14.55 16.20
C PHE A 186 9.49 14.03 16.21
N ASN A 187 10.01 13.64 15.03
CA ASN A 187 11.35 13.04 14.94
C ASN A 187 12.45 14.04 15.35
N LYS A 188 12.28 15.33 15.01
CA LYS A 188 13.17 16.40 15.49
C LYS A 188 13.10 16.56 17.00
N PHE A 189 11.89 16.61 17.58
CA PHE A 189 11.71 16.78 19.02
C PHE A 189 12.31 15.62 19.83
N CYS A 190 12.16 14.39 19.34
CA CYS A 190 12.71 13.19 19.97
C CYS A 190 14.23 13.02 19.85
N SER A 191 14.92 13.83 19.07
CA SER A 191 16.38 13.76 18.83
C SER A 191 17.11 15.07 19.14
N ILE A 192 16.55 15.89 20.04
CA ILE A 192 17.09 17.21 20.38
C ILE A 192 18.48 17.16 21.04
N SER A 193 18.82 16.05 21.70
CA SER A 193 20.13 15.82 22.32
C SER A 193 20.57 14.36 22.16
N SER A 194 21.87 14.08 22.32
CA SER A 194 22.43 12.72 22.25
C SER A 194 21.90 11.78 23.35
N SER A 195 21.44 12.35 24.46
CA SER A 195 20.77 11.65 25.56
C SER A 195 19.26 11.50 25.37
N ALA A 196 18.64 12.23 24.43
CA ALA A 196 17.21 12.15 24.14
C ALA A 196 16.92 11.09 23.08
N ASN A 197 16.07 10.12 23.41
CA ASN A 197 15.59 9.12 22.45
C ASN A 197 14.23 8.55 22.88
N CYS A 198 13.15 9.05 22.29
CA CYS A 198 11.79 8.56 22.57
C CYS A 198 11.63 7.07 22.24
N ASN A 199 12.14 6.62 21.08
CA ASN A 199 11.98 5.23 20.64
C ASN A 199 12.65 4.26 21.62
N ALA A 200 13.80 4.64 22.19
CA ALA A 200 14.52 3.80 23.16
C ALA A 200 13.73 3.59 24.45
N VAL A 201 12.90 4.56 24.86
CA VAL A 201 12.05 4.45 26.05
C VAL A 201 10.76 3.71 25.71
N LEU A 202 10.05 4.16 24.67
CA LEU A 202 8.72 3.66 24.28
C LEU A 202 8.73 2.19 23.84
N ASN A 203 9.79 1.75 23.14
CA ASN A 203 9.91 0.38 22.64
C ASN A 203 10.78 -0.52 23.52
N SER A 204 11.12 -0.08 24.74
CA SER A 204 11.95 -0.89 25.64
C SER A 204 11.16 -2.05 26.25
N LYS A 205 11.69 -3.26 26.11
CA LYS A 205 11.15 -4.49 26.74
C LYS A 205 11.81 -4.81 28.08
N LYS A 206 12.50 -3.83 28.69
CA LYS A 206 13.33 -4.07 29.88
C LYS A 206 12.52 -4.37 31.15
N TRP A 207 11.20 -4.15 31.13
CA TRP A 207 10.33 -4.41 32.26
C TRP A 207 9.04 -5.10 31.80
N LYS A 208 8.80 -6.33 32.29
CA LYS A 208 7.72 -7.23 31.86
C LYS A 208 6.30 -6.65 31.95
N VAL A 209 6.03 -5.78 32.93
CA VAL A 209 4.72 -5.11 33.07
C VAL A 209 4.39 -4.26 31.83
N PHE A 210 5.43 -3.67 31.21
CA PHE A 210 5.31 -2.82 30.03
C PHE A 210 5.24 -3.59 28.70
N GLU A 211 5.30 -4.93 28.73
CA GLU A 211 5.08 -5.74 27.53
C GLU A 211 3.60 -5.78 27.12
N LYS A 212 2.68 -5.67 28.09
CA LYS A 212 1.22 -5.68 27.83
C LYS A 212 0.61 -4.28 27.83
N ILE A 213 0.97 -3.44 28.80
CA ILE A 213 0.44 -2.08 28.96
C ILE A 213 1.61 -1.10 29.03
N SER A 214 1.75 -0.26 28.01
CA SER A 214 2.78 0.77 27.95
C SER A 214 2.37 2.03 28.72
N PHE A 215 3.34 2.85 29.14
CA PHE A 215 3.06 4.18 29.71
C PHE A 215 2.22 5.06 28.77
N SER A 216 2.40 4.87 27.46
CA SER A 216 1.63 5.55 26.41
C SER A 216 0.16 5.13 26.35
N ASP A 217 -0.14 3.87 26.65
CA ASP A 217 -1.52 3.40 26.75
C ASP A 217 -2.20 4.04 27.97
N LEU A 218 -1.50 4.07 29.11
CA LEU A 218 -2.00 4.67 30.34
C LEU A 218 -2.29 6.16 30.14
N SER A 219 -1.37 6.91 29.54
CA SER A 219 -1.56 8.33 29.30
C SER A 219 -2.70 8.60 28.32
N LEU A 220 -2.82 7.81 27.23
CA LEU A 220 -3.91 7.98 26.27
C LEU A 220 -5.27 7.76 26.94
N VAL A 221 -5.43 6.65 27.67
CA VAL A 221 -6.70 6.33 28.33
C VAL A 221 -7.03 7.37 29.40
N PHE A 222 -6.04 7.82 30.16
CA PHE A 222 -6.20 8.83 31.20
C PHE A 222 -6.69 10.18 30.64
N PHE A 223 -6.01 10.74 29.63
CA PHE A 223 -6.42 12.03 29.07
C PHE A 223 -7.73 11.93 28.27
N LEU A 224 -7.98 10.80 27.61
CA LEU A 224 -9.26 10.55 26.93
C LEU A 224 -10.41 10.44 27.94
N SER A 225 -10.18 9.79 29.07
CA SER A 225 -11.20 9.66 30.11
C SER A 225 -11.46 10.97 30.81
N GLN A 226 -10.46 11.82 31.01
CA GLN A 226 -10.67 13.19 31.47
C GLN A 226 -11.55 14.01 30.51
N LEU A 227 -11.28 13.97 29.20
CA LEU A 227 -12.11 14.70 28.23
C LEU A 227 -13.57 14.27 28.30
N ILE A 228 -13.82 12.96 28.27
CA ILE A 228 -15.17 12.40 28.21
C ILE A 228 -15.88 12.60 29.55
N SER A 229 -15.23 12.28 30.67
CA SER A 229 -15.81 12.50 32.00
C SER A 229 -16.08 13.97 32.26
N TYR A 230 -15.16 14.88 31.91
CA TYR A 230 -15.40 16.31 32.15
C TYR A 230 -16.56 16.85 31.31
N PHE A 231 -16.66 16.43 30.05
CA PHE A 231 -17.79 16.77 29.18
C PHE A 231 -19.14 16.29 29.74
N VAL A 232 -19.22 15.01 30.16
CA VAL A 232 -20.44 14.43 30.72
C VAL A 232 -20.86 15.16 32.00
N PHE A 233 -19.93 15.37 32.93
CA PHE A 233 -20.22 16.05 34.20
C PHE A 233 -20.53 17.54 34.01
N SER A 234 -19.97 18.19 32.99
CA SER A 234 -20.30 19.57 32.61
C SER A 234 -21.76 19.69 32.17
N ILE A 235 -22.22 18.85 31.23
CA ILE A 235 -23.62 18.92 30.77
C ILE A 235 -24.61 18.49 31.87
N SER A 236 -24.19 17.62 32.78
CA SER A 236 -24.99 17.25 33.95
C SER A 236 -24.95 18.27 35.10
N ASN A 237 -24.29 19.42 34.93
CA ASN A 237 -24.14 20.47 35.95
C ASN A 237 -23.51 19.96 37.27
N ASN A 238 -22.57 19.01 37.16
CA ASN A 238 -21.89 18.34 38.27
C ASN A 238 -20.36 18.53 38.22
N THR A 239 -19.87 19.63 37.66
CA THR A 239 -18.42 19.91 37.48
C THR A 239 -17.63 19.86 38.78
N SER A 240 -18.19 20.41 39.86
CA SER A 240 -17.64 20.39 41.22
C SER A 240 -17.27 18.98 41.68
N THR A 241 -18.19 18.03 41.45
CA THR A 241 -18.03 16.63 41.83
C THR A 241 -16.96 15.94 40.97
N TYR A 242 -16.89 16.27 39.68
CA TYR A 242 -15.82 15.81 38.80
C TYR A 242 -14.44 16.24 39.30
N PHE A 243 -14.27 17.50 39.70
CA PHE A 243 -12.96 17.97 40.20
C PHE A 243 -12.52 17.24 41.47
N ILE A 244 -13.44 16.80 42.34
CA ILE A 244 -13.11 15.98 43.52
C ILE A 244 -12.57 14.61 43.08
N TYR A 245 -13.23 13.94 42.14
CA TYR A 245 -12.75 12.65 41.63
C TYR A 245 -11.41 12.78 40.91
N GLN A 246 -11.25 13.87 40.16
CA GLN A 246 -10.02 14.18 39.45
C GLN A 246 -8.85 14.44 40.42
N LYS A 247 -9.08 15.12 41.56
CA LYS A 247 -8.07 15.27 42.63
C LYS A 247 -7.55 13.93 43.12
N ILE A 248 -8.47 13.04 43.48
CA ILE A 248 -8.14 11.71 44.02
C ILE A 248 -7.33 10.91 42.99
N LEU A 249 -7.78 10.93 41.73
CA LEU A 249 -7.14 10.22 40.63
C LEU A 249 -5.74 10.77 40.31
N LEU A 250 -5.56 12.10 40.33
CA LEU A 250 -4.25 12.75 40.14
C LEU A 250 -3.29 12.43 41.28
N LEU A 251 -3.74 12.47 42.54
CA LEU A 251 -2.91 12.08 43.69
C LEU A 251 -2.51 10.60 43.60
N GLY A 252 -3.41 9.73 43.17
CA GLY A 252 -3.13 8.32 42.89
C GLY A 252 -2.15 8.10 41.73
N SER A 253 -1.94 9.09 40.86
CA SER A 253 -0.98 9.00 39.74
C SER A 253 0.46 9.31 40.13
N LEU A 254 0.72 9.89 41.30
CA LEU A 254 2.07 10.26 41.77
C LEU A 254 3.08 9.09 41.75
N PRO A 255 2.74 7.87 42.22
CA PRO A 255 3.64 6.72 42.11
C PRO A 255 4.01 6.38 40.66
N ILE A 256 3.08 6.56 39.72
CA ILE A 256 3.32 6.30 38.28
C ILE A 256 4.27 7.34 37.70
N ILE A 257 4.11 8.61 38.06
CA ILE A 257 5.00 9.71 37.66
C ILE A 257 6.44 9.42 38.10
N VAL A 258 6.62 9.09 39.39
CA VAL A 258 7.93 8.76 39.96
C VAL A 258 8.54 7.53 39.27
N THR A 259 7.72 6.49 39.06
CA THR A 259 8.13 5.26 38.38
C THR A 259 8.58 5.51 36.93
N SER A 260 7.89 6.39 36.20
CA SER A 260 8.24 6.77 34.82
C SER A 260 9.60 7.49 34.75
N ILE A 261 9.85 8.42 35.70
CA ILE A 261 11.14 9.12 35.80
C ILE A 261 12.26 8.13 36.16
N TYR A 262 12.01 7.26 37.15
CA TYR A 262 12.96 6.23 37.55
C TYR A 262 13.34 5.33 36.38
N PHE A 263 12.35 4.88 35.61
CA PHE A 263 12.54 4.04 34.43
C PHE A 263 13.41 4.69 33.35
N GLN A 264 13.14 5.96 33.02
CA GLN A 264 13.92 6.69 32.03
C GLN A 264 15.37 6.92 32.48
N LYS A 265 15.56 7.36 33.74
CA LYS A 265 16.87 7.73 34.28
C LYS A 265 17.76 6.52 34.54
N PHE A 266 17.26 5.49 35.23
CA PHE A 266 18.09 4.39 35.73
C PHE A 266 18.08 3.15 34.83
N ILE A 267 16.95 2.80 34.21
CA ILE A 267 16.81 1.56 33.44
C ILE A 267 17.15 1.77 31.96
N VAL A 268 16.55 2.78 31.32
CA VAL A 268 16.81 3.08 29.91
C VAL A 268 18.07 3.93 29.74
N LYS A 269 18.38 4.80 30.72
CA LYS A 269 19.49 5.77 30.68
C LYS A 269 19.38 6.72 29.48
N LYS A 270 18.15 7.00 29.04
CA LYS A 270 17.80 7.94 27.98
C LYS A 270 16.54 8.68 28.38
N TRP A 271 16.47 9.95 28.00
CA TRP A 271 15.31 10.78 28.27
C TRP A 271 14.35 10.74 27.08
N CYS A 272 13.05 10.66 27.36
CA CYS A 272 12.01 10.84 26.35
C CYS A 272 11.36 12.21 26.54
N PRO A 273 11.66 13.21 25.69
CA PRO A 273 11.06 14.55 25.78
C PRO A 273 9.53 14.54 25.80
N ILE A 274 8.90 13.59 25.10
CA ILE A 274 7.43 13.49 25.06
C ILE A 274 6.86 12.95 26.37
N CYS A 275 7.49 11.91 26.94
CA CYS A 275 7.08 11.42 28.26
C CYS A 275 7.28 12.51 29.32
N LEU A 276 8.39 13.26 29.27
CA LEU A 276 8.61 14.39 30.17
C LEU A 276 7.57 15.50 29.98
N ALA A 277 7.17 15.80 28.75
CA ALA A 277 6.09 16.74 28.48
C ALA A 277 4.75 16.27 29.08
N ILE A 278 4.40 14.99 28.92
CA ILE A 278 3.21 14.39 29.55
C ILE A 278 3.26 14.52 31.08
N LEU A 279 4.39 14.17 31.70
CA LEU A 279 4.56 14.29 33.15
C LEU A 279 4.45 15.75 33.61
N THR A 280 4.99 16.68 32.83
CA THR A 280 4.87 18.13 33.11
C THR A 280 3.42 18.58 33.03
N THR A 281 2.67 18.15 32.02
CA THR A 281 1.22 18.43 31.89
C THR A 281 0.46 17.92 33.13
N LEU A 282 0.73 16.70 33.59
CA LEU A 282 0.08 16.14 34.78
C LEU A 282 0.38 16.93 36.05
N VAL A 283 1.62 17.40 36.23
CA VAL A 283 2.01 18.19 37.41
C VAL A 283 1.33 19.56 37.40
N ILE A 284 1.29 20.24 36.26
CA ILE A 284 0.60 21.54 36.14
C ILE A 284 -0.91 21.36 36.35
N GLU A 285 -1.49 20.30 35.78
CA GLU A 285 -2.90 19.95 35.99
C GLU A 285 -3.19 19.71 37.47
N MET A 286 -2.33 18.96 38.18
CA MET A 286 -2.47 18.73 39.62
C MET A 286 -2.49 20.03 40.42
N VAL A 287 -1.57 20.96 40.13
CA VAL A 287 -1.59 22.28 40.77
C VAL A 287 -2.88 23.03 40.46
N PHE A 288 -3.33 23.03 39.20
CA PHE A 288 -4.58 23.68 38.81
C PHE A 288 -5.77 23.13 39.58
N VAL A 289 -5.94 21.80 39.59
CA VAL A 289 -7.08 21.14 40.22
C VAL A 289 -7.04 21.30 41.75
N LEU A 290 -5.87 21.25 42.40
CA LEU A 290 -5.78 21.44 43.86
C LEU A 290 -6.27 22.83 44.31
N ASN A 291 -6.11 23.85 43.48
CA ASN A 291 -6.54 25.22 43.76
C ASN A 291 -8.04 25.47 43.50
N THR A 292 -8.80 24.51 42.96
CA THR A 292 -10.26 24.65 42.81
C THR A 292 -10.97 24.34 44.12
N ILE A 293 -11.84 25.23 44.60
CA ILE A 293 -12.60 25.04 45.85
C ILE A 293 -13.93 24.36 45.50
N THR A 294 -14.18 23.12 45.96
CA THR A 294 -15.56 22.59 46.10
C THR A 294 -15.62 21.37 47.03
N PRO A 295 -16.35 21.43 48.15
CA PRO A 295 -16.70 20.26 48.94
C PRO A 295 -18.16 19.85 48.67
N GLN A 296 -18.36 18.78 47.90
CA GLN A 296 -19.61 17.99 47.89
C GLN A 296 -19.34 16.66 47.17
N PHE A 297 -19.18 15.59 47.94
CA PHE A 297 -19.02 14.24 47.42
C PHE A 297 -20.39 13.61 47.20
N ASN A 298 -20.65 13.05 46.02
CA ASN A 298 -21.93 12.42 45.69
C ASN A 298 -21.74 10.97 45.21
N PHE A 299 -22.12 10.01 46.06
CA PHE A 299 -21.98 8.57 45.77
C PHE A 299 -22.70 8.10 44.51
N ASP A 300 -23.78 8.74 44.06
CA ASP A 300 -24.50 8.30 42.86
C ASP A 300 -23.68 8.56 41.58
N THR A 301 -22.93 9.65 41.58
CA THR A 301 -22.11 10.05 40.43
C THR A 301 -20.78 9.31 40.32
N ILE A 302 -20.31 8.65 41.39
CA ILE A 302 -19.04 7.89 41.35
C ILE A 302 -19.16 6.66 40.46
N GLN A 303 -20.33 6.01 40.43
CA GLN A 303 -20.58 4.85 39.58
C GLN A 303 -20.49 5.23 38.10
N LEU A 304 -21.05 6.40 37.73
CA LEU A 304 -20.93 6.97 36.40
C LEU A 304 -19.46 7.24 36.05
N PHE A 305 -18.71 7.87 36.96
CA PHE A 305 -17.29 8.18 36.74
C PHE A 305 -16.48 6.89 36.51
N ILE A 306 -16.61 5.89 37.39
CA ILE A 306 -15.92 4.60 37.26
C ILE A 306 -16.35 3.86 35.99
N GLY A 307 -17.65 3.87 35.66
CA GLY A 307 -18.18 3.26 34.45
C GLY A 307 -17.52 3.81 33.17
N ILE A 308 -17.36 5.14 33.08
CA ILE A 308 -16.66 5.79 31.96
C ILE A 308 -15.20 5.30 31.88
N GLN A 309 -14.48 5.24 33.00
CA GLN A 309 -13.09 4.76 33.02
C GLN A 309 -12.98 3.32 32.52
N ILE A 310 -13.83 2.43 33.02
CA ILE A 310 -13.86 1.01 32.66
C ILE A 310 -14.13 0.86 31.15
N ILE A 311 -15.15 1.53 30.62
CA ILE A 311 -15.50 1.48 29.20
C ILE A 311 -14.32 1.92 28.33
N LEU A 312 -13.60 2.98 28.71
CA LEU A 312 -12.48 3.48 27.92
C LEU A 312 -11.24 2.59 28.00
N VAL A 313 -10.97 1.97 29.16
CA VAL A 313 -9.90 0.97 29.27
C VAL A 313 -10.19 -0.25 28.38
N PHE A 314 -11.40 -0.80 28.44
CA PHE A 314 -11.79 -1.93 27.59
C PHE A 314 -11.85 -1.54 26.11
N GLY A 315 -12.40 -0.37 25.80
CA GLY A 315 -12.45 0.17 24.45
C GLY A 315 -11.05 0.34 23.84
N TRP A 316 -10.10 0.91 24.58
CA TRP A 316 -8.73 1.09 24.12
C TRP A 316 -8.01 -0.24 23.92
N THR A 317 -8.13 -1.19 24.85
CA THR A 317 -7.47 -2.50 24.73
C THR A 317 -7.97 -3.28 23.52
N TYR A 318 -9.29 -3.24 23.23
CA TYR A 318 -9.88 -3.85 22.04
C TYR A 318 -9.44 -3.13 20.76
N LEU A 319 -9.50 -1.79 20.73
CA LEU A 319 -9.07 -0.98 19.58
C LEU A 319 -7.59 -1.23 19.26
N LYS A 320 -6.72 -1.26 20.28
CA LYS A 320 -5.29 -1.55 20.11
C LYS A 320 -5.05 -2.92 19.49
N LYS A 321 -5.81 -3.96 19.89
CA LYS A 321 -5.72 -5.29 19.29
C LYS A 321 -6.06 -5.27 17.80
N ILE A 322 -7.12 -4.54 17.42
CA ILE A 322 -7.50 -4.35 16.01
C ILE A 322 -6.40 -3.62 15.24
N LEU A 323 -5.91 -2.49 15.75
CA LEU A 323 -4.86 -1.70 15.09
C LEU A 323 -3.57 -2.52 14.88
N ASN A 324 -3.17 -3.31 15.89
CA ASN A 324 -2.03 -4.22 15.76
C ASN A 324 -2.25 -5.30 14.69
N LYS A 325 -3.45 -5.91 14.63
CA LYS A 325 -3.80 -6.89 13.59
C LYS A 325 -3.77 -6.26 12.20
N LEU A 326 -4.31 -5.05 12.03
CA LEU A 326 -4.25 -4.31 10.77
C LEU A 326 -2.80 -4.01 10.35
N ASN A 327 -1.95 -3.62 11.30
CA ASN A 327 -0.54 -3.36 11.03
C ASN A 327 0.23 -4.63 10.64
N TYR A 328 -0.08 -5.75 11.30
CA TYR A 328 0.44 -7.06 10.96
C TYR A 328 0.03 -7.48 9.54
N LEU A 329 -1.27 -7.46 9.24
CA LEU A 329 -1.81 -7.83 7.93
C LEU A 329 -1.18 -7.02 6.80
N ARG A 330 -1.12 -5.69 6.94
CA ARG A 330 -0.47 -4.82 5.94
C ARG A 330 1.01 -5.13 5.73
N THR A 331 1.73 -5.51 6.79
CA THR A 331 3.14 -5.88 6.66
C THR A 331 3.30 -7.22 5.95
N HIS A 332 2.41 -8.17 6.22
CA HIS A 332 2.39 -9.47 5.56
C HIS A 332 2.01 -9.35 4.09
N GLU A 333 0.98 -8.57 3.77
CA GLU A 333 0.56 -8.25 2.40
C GLU A 333 1.72 -7.68 1.58
N ILE A 334 2.45 -6.70 2.11
CA ILE A 334 3.61 -6.12 1.40
C ILE A 334 4.67 -7.20 1.09
N LYS A 335 4.95 -8.09 2.05
CA LYS A 335 5.95 -9.14 1.89
C LYS A 335 5.50 -10.23 0.91
N SER A 336 4.25 -10.68 1.01
CA SER A 336 3.70 -11.72 0.13
C SER A 336 3.57 -11.20 -1.30
N THR A 337 3.07 -9.98 -1.51
CA THR A 337 3.00 -9.39 -2.85
C THR A 337 4.39 -9.17 -3.43
N ARG A 338 5.39 -8.78 -2.63
CA ARG A 338 6.78 -8.68 -3.10
C ARG A 338 7.34 -10.03 -3.56
N PHE A 339 7.04 -11.09 -2.82
CA PHE A 339 7.40 -12.45 -3.20
C PHE A 339 6.70 -12.86 -4.50
N LEU A 340 5.39 -12.65 -4.60
CA LEU A 340 4.60 -12.95 -5.80
C LEU A 340 5.07 -12.18 -7.02
N ARG A 341 5.57 -10.94 -6.87
CA ARG A 341 6.09 -10.14 -7.99
C ARG A 341 7.51 -10.52 -8.42
N ASN A 342 8.16 -11.47 -7.75
CA ASN A 342 9.55 -11.81 -8.04
C ASN A 342 9.65 -12.66 -9.31
N TYR A 343 10.13 -12.05 -10.39
CA TYR A 343 10.27 -12.71 -11.68
C TYR A 343 11.14 -13.96 -11.65
N SER A 344 12.24 -14.01 -10.88
CA SER A 344 13.08 -15.22 -10.81
C SER A 344 12.33 -16.42 -10.22
N ILE A 345 11.44 -16.17 -9.25
CA ILE A 345 10.60 -17.20 -8.65
C ILE A 345 9.54 -17.66 -9.65
N PHE A 346 8.94 -16.72 -10.36
CA PHE A 346 8.01 -17.00 -11.45
C PHE A 346 8.67 -17.82 -12.57
N LYS A 347 9.82 -17.39 -13.08
CA LYS A 347 10.62 -18.06 -14.12
C LYS A 347 10.92 -19.50 -13.73
N ASN A 348 11.41 -19.73 -12.51
CA ASN A 348 11.65 -21.10 -12.05
C ASN A 348 10.35 -21.91 -11.98
N ALA A 349 9.25 -21.32 -11.52
CA ALA A 349 7.97 -22.03 -11.42
C ALA A 349 7.39 -22.42 -12.79
N ILE A 350 7.54 -21.56 -13.81
CA ILE A 350 7.05 -21.85 -15.17
C ILE A 350 7.94 -22.84 -15.92
N LEU A 351 9.27 -22.74 -15.76
CA LEU A 351 10.24 -23.63 -16.41
C LEU A 351 10.33 -25.02 -15.76
N ASN A 352 9.80 -25.19 -14.54
CA ASN A 352 9.74 -26.51 -13.88
C ASN A 352 8.81 -27.50 -14.60
N LYS A 353 7.97 -27.05 -15.53
CA LYS A 353 7.13 -27.91 -16.38
C LYS A 353 7.72 -27.95 -17.78
N SER A 354 7.66 -29.12 -18.42
CA SER A 354 8.03 -29.24 -19.83
C SER A 354 7.11 -28.41 -20.71
N PRO A 355 7.62 -27.74 -21.75
CA PRO A 355 6.79 -26.98 -22.67
C PRO A 355 5.87 -27.91 -23.47
N ILE A 356 4.69 -27.41 -23.78
CA ILE A 356 3.67 -28.09 -24.57
C ILE A 356 3.68 -27.48 -25.98
N THR A 357 3.86 -28.33 -27.00
CA THR A 357 3.81 -27.88 -28.40
C THR A 357 2.39 -27.48 -28.79
N THR A 358 2.18 -26.20 -29.07
CA THR A 358 0.88 -25.63 -29.44
C THR A 358 0.47 -26.00 -30.87
N ILE A 359 -0.82 -26.26 -31.08
CA ILE A 359 -1.42 -26.53 -32.40
C ILE A 359 -1.79 -25.26 -33.19
N ALA A 360 -1.70 -24.09 -32.56
CA ALA A 360 -1.98 -22.83 -33.22
C ALA A 360 -0.88 -22.48 -34.25
N PRO A 361 -1.21 -21.78 -35.35
CA PRO A 361 -0.22 -21.35 -36.34
C PRO A 361 0.86 -20.50 -35.66
N LYS A 362 2.13 -20.91 -35.79
CA LYS A 362 3.27 -20.19 -35.20
C LYS A 362 3.38 -18.80 -35.84
N ASN A 363 3.19 -17.76 -35.04
CA ASN A 363 3.58 -16.41 -35.43
C ASN A 363 5.07 -16.22 -35.11
N THR A 364 5.89 -16.05 -36.14
CA THR A 364 7.35 -15.89 -36.04
C THR A 364 7.78 -14.48 -35.66
N LEU A 365 6.86 -13.50 -35.62
CA LEU A 365 7.18 -12.09 -35.40
C LEU A 365 7.06 -11.63 -33.94
N ALA A 366 6.35 -12.37 -33.07
CA ALA A 366 6.11 -11.97 -31.69
C ALA A 366 7.12 -12.62 -30.72
N ASP A 367 7.66 -11.80 -29.81
CA ASP A 367 8.62 -12.24 -28.79
C ASP A 367 7.98 -13.29 -27.87
N VAL A 368 6.77 -13.01 -27.36
CA VAL A 368 6.06 -13.89 -26.43
C VAL A 368 4.69 -14.30 -26.99
N THR A 369 4.45 -15.61 -27.05
CA THR A 369 3.17 -16.20 -27.44
C THR A 369 2.42 -16.67 -26.20
N ILE A 370 1.22 -16.14 -25.98
CA ILE A 370 0.28 -16.54 -24.95
C ILE A 370 -0.78 -17.41 -25.62
N THR A 371 -0.99 -18.64 -25.14
CA THR A 371 -2.10 -19.49 -25.59
C THR A 371 -3.12 -19.61 -24.47
N LEU A 372 -4.35 -19.18 -24.73
CA LEU A 372 -5.49 -19.36 -23.85
C LEU A 372 -6.31 -20.56 -24.32
N VAL A 373 -6.34 -21.62 -23.53
CA VAL A 373 -7.33 -22.69 -23.64
C VAL A 373 -8.56 -22.25 -22.85
N THR A 374 -9.70 -22.14 -23.54
CA THR A 374 -10.91 -21.52 -23.01
C THR A 374 -12.15 -22.33 -23.31
N ASP A 375 -13.17 -22.12 -22.48
CA ASP A 375 -14.53 -22.58 -22.67
C ASP A 375 -15.43 -21.33 -22.77
N PRO A 376 -16.18 -21.14 -23.88
CA PRO A 376 -17.11 -20.02 -24.06
C PRO A 376 -18.19 -19.93 -22.98
N PHE A 377 -18.44 -21.00 -22.22
CA PHE A 377 -19.51 -21.08 -21.22
C PHE A 377 -18.98 -20.96 -19.78
N CYS A 378 -17.70 -20.64 -19.61
CA CYS A 378 -17.04 -20.53 -18.31
C CYS A 378 -16.77 -19.06 -17.89
N ASP A 379 -17.27 -18.65 -16.72
CA ASP A 379 -17.05 -17.29 -16.19
C ASP A 379 -15.58 -16.97 -15.92
N HIS A 380 -14.79 -17.94 -15.47
CA HIS A 380 -13.34 -17.75 -15.27
C HIS A 380 -12.61 -17.56 -16.60
N CYS A 381 -13.07 -18.24 -17.66
CA CYS A 381 -12.56 -18.07 -19.02
C CYS A 381 -12.84 -16.68 -19.58
N LYS A 382 -14.05 -16.16 -19.35
CA LYS A 382 -14.44 -14.79 -19.68
C LYS A 382 -13.51 -13.74 -19.07
N ASN A 383 -13.24 -13.86 -17.77
CA ASN A 383 -12.34 -12.92 -17.07
C ASN A 383 -10.91 -13.01 -17.61
N ALA A 384 -10.39 -14.22 -17.83
CA ALA A 384 -9.08 -14.44 -18.42
C ALA A 384 -8.98 -13.84 -19.84
N HIS A 385 -10.02 -14.02 -20.66
CA HIS A 385 -10.09 -13.47 -22.01
C HIS A 385 -10.04 -11.94 -22.00
N PHE A 386 -10.88 -11.27 -21.21
CA PHE A 386 -10.87 -9.80 -21.14
C PHE A 386 -9.53 -9.25 -20.65
N PHE A 387 -8.94 -9.85 -19.61
CA PHE A 387 -7.64 -9.43 -19.12
C PHE A 387 -6.55 -9.59 -20.19
N LEU A 388 -6.49 -10.74 -20.86
CA LEU A 388 -5.47 -10.99 -21.89
C LEU A 388 -5.66 -10.06 -23.10
N GLU A 389 -6.88 -9.80 -23.53
CA GLU A 389 -7.17 -8.83 -24.61
C GLU A 389 -6.69 -7.41 -24.26
N GLU A 390 -6.89 -6.95 -23.03
CA GLU A 390 -6.32 -5.67 -22.56
C GLU A 390 -4.79 -5.70 -22.54
N LEU A 391 -4.20 -6.81 -22.13
CA LEU A 391 -2.76 -6.98 -22.06
C LEU A 391 -2.09 -6.95 -23.44
N ILE A 392 -2.69 -7.62 -24.43
CA ILE A 392 -2.21 -7.59 -25.82
C ILE A 392 -2.30 -6.18 -26.40
N LYS A 393 -3.39 -5.43 -26.14
CA LYS A 393 -3.52 -4.04 -26.59
C LYS A 393 -2.43 -3.12 -26.05
N LYS A 394 -1.91 -3.41 -24.85
CA LYS A 394 -0.79 -2.67 -24.24
C LYS A 394 0.56 -2.98 -24.91
N TYR A 395 0.71 -4.16 -25.54
CA TYR A 395 1.96 -4.64 -26.14
C TYR A 395 1.74 -5.34 -27.51
N PRO A 396 1.15 -4.65 -28.51
CA PRO A 396 0.62 -5.29 -29.71
C PRO A 396 1.67 -5.94 -30.62
N GLU A 397 2.91 -5.45 -30.61
CA GLU A 397 4.01 -5.99 -31.43
C GLU A 397 4.84 -7.05 -30.69
N LYS A 398 4.68 -7.16 -29.37
CA LYS A 398 5.53 -7.98 -28.50
C LYS A 398 4.83 -9.24 -28.01
N LEU A 399 3.51 -9.15 -27.84
CA LEU A 399 2.68 -10.24 -27.37
C LEU A 399 1.76 -10.75 -28.47
N HIS A 400 1.52 -12.04 -28.44
CA HIS A 400 0.62 -12.71 -29.36
C HIS A 400 -0.33 -13.62 -28.60
N LEU A 401 -1.65 -13.49 -28.80
CA LEU A 401 -2.66 -14.33 -28.13
C LEU A 401 -3.25 -15.35 -29.09
N ASP A 402 -2.97 -16.62 -28.86
CA ASP A 402 -3.67 -17.77 -29.45
C ASP A 402 -4.82 -18.19 -28.54
N ILE A 403 -5.95 -18.57 -29.12
CA ILE A 403 -7.10 -19.06 -28.36
C ILE A 403 -7.52 -20.42 -28.92
N LEU A 404 -7.69 -21.40 -28.02
CA LEU A 404 -8.12 -22.76 -28.30
C LEU A 404 -9.38 -23.04 -27.48
N LEU A 405 -10.36 -23.69 -28.08
CA LEU A 405 -11.59 -24.07 -27.40
C LEU A 405 -11.45 -25.48 -26.83
N ASN A 406 -11.79 -25.64 -25.55
CA ASN A 406 -11.88 -26.93 -24.86
C ASN A 406 -13.31 -27.12 -24.35
N VAL A 407 -14.19 -27.58 -25.23
CA VAL A 407 -15.64 -27.71 -24.98
C VAL A 407 -16.09 -29.09 -25.44
N ASP A 408 -17.01 -29.69 -24.70
CA ASP A 408 -17.69 -30.91 -25.14
C ASP A 408 -18.99 -30.60 -25.89
N ILE A 409 -18.88 -30.31 -27.18
CA ILE A 409 -20.02 -29.88 -28.00
C ILE A 409 -21.11 -30.96 -28.20
N GLU A 410 -20.83 -32.23 -27.87
CA GLU A 410 -21.78 -33.33 -28.06
C GLU A 410 -22.84 -33.39 -26.95
N ASP A 411 -22.53 -32.84 -25.76
CA ASP A 411 -23.42 -32.83 -24.60
C ASP A 411 -24.20 -31.50 -24.45
N GLU A 412 -24.00 -30.55 -25.37
CA GLU A 412 -24.56 -29.19 -25.31
C GLU A 412 -25.87 -29.03 -26.10
N TYR A 413 -26.66 -28.01 -25.76
CA TYR A 413 -27.85 -27.66 -26.55
C TYR A 413 -27.46 -27.23 -27.97
N GLU A 414 -28.33 -27.50 -28.94
CA GLU A 414 -28.05 -27.29 -30.37
C GLU A 414 -27.64 -25.84 -30.69
N GLU A 415 -28.21 -24.85 -30.01
CA GLU A 415 -27.87 -23.43 -30.17
C GLU A 415 -26.44 -23.09 -29.67
N TYR A 416 -25.97 -23.70 -28.58
CA TYR A 416 -24.61 -23.54 -28.08
C TYR A 416 -23.59 -24.29 -28.94
N LYS A 417 -23.97 -25.47 -29.46
CA LYS A 417 -23.19 -26.19 -30.47
C LYS A 417 -23.02 -25.35 -31.74
N LEU A 418 -24.08 -24.71 -32.21
CA LEU A 418 -24.05 -23.82 -33.37
C LEU A 418 -23.12 -22.61 -33.14
N LEU A 419 -23.17 -22.01 -31.94
CA LEU A 419 -22.28 -20.93 -31.54
C LEU A 419 -20.80 -21.36 -31.60
N CYS A 420 -20.48 -22.52 -31.00
CA CYS A 420 -19.15 -23.10 -31.03
C CYS A 420 -18.67 -23.34 -32.47
N GLN A 421 -19.50 -23.99 -33.30
CA GLN A 421 -19.19 -24.24 -34.72
C GLN A 421 -18.96 -22.95 -35.51
N ARG A 422 -19.76 -21.90 -35.25
CA ARG A 422 -19.59 -20.60 -35.89
C ARG A 422 -18.31 -19.92 -35.45
N LEU A 423 -17.97 -19.94 -34.16
CA LEU A 423 -16.70 -19.43 -33.65
C LEU A 423 -15.51 -20.05 -34.40
N ILE A 424 -15.44 -21.38 -34.51
CA ILE A 424 -14.36 -22.03 -35.26
C ILE A 424 -14.42 -21.70 -36.75
N THR A 425 -15.62 -21.58 -37.34
CA THR A 425 -15.74 -21.17 -38.74
C THR A 425 -15.10 -19.80 -38.95
N ILE A 426 -15.42 -18.81 -38.12
CA ILE A 426 -14.81 -17.46 -38.14
C ILE A 426 -13.29 -17.56 -38.00
N GLN A 427 -12.78 -18.38 -37.08
CA GLN A 427 -11.35 -18.59 -36.89
C GLN A 427 -10.64 -19.07 -38.17
N LEU A 428 -11.29 -19.95 -38.92
CA LEU A 428 -10.74 -20.59 -40.12
C LEU A 428 -10.89 -19.74 -41.39
N SER A 429 -12.00 -19.00 -41.53
CA SER A 429 -12.31 -18.24 -42.76
C SER A 429 -11.92 -16.76 -42.67
N GLU A 430 -12.17 -16.11 -41.54
CA GLU A 430 -12.01 -14.67 -41.34
C GLU A 430 -10.75 -14.34 -40.53
N GLY A 431 -10.19 -15.35 -39.86
CA GLY A 431 -8.95 -15.26 -39.12
C GLY A 431 -9.13 -14.83 -37.67
N ARG A 432 -8.00 -14.73 -36.98
CA ARG A 432 -7.94 -14.62 -35.51
C ARG A 432 -8.56 -13.35 -34.94
N GLN A 433 -8.35 -12.20 -35.59
CA GLN A 433 -8.84 -10.93 -35.07
C GLN A 433 -10.38 -10.91 -35.05
N HIS A 434 -11.00 -11.46 -36.10
CA HIS A 434 -12.45 -11.66 -36.16
C HIS A 434 -12.93 -12.67 -35.12
N PHE A 435 -12.21 -13.78 -34.94
CA PHE A 435 -12.51 -14.77 -33.92
C PHE A 435 -12.49 -14.16 -32.50
N SER A 436 -11.41 -13.46 -32.14
CA SER A 436 -11.27 -12.83 -30.82
C SER A 436 -12.38 -11.80 -30.60
N GLY A 437 -12.67 -10.96 -31.60
CA GLY A 437 -13.76 -9.99 -31.52
C GLY A 437 -15.13 -10.66 -31.32
N ALA A 438 -15.39 -11.78 -32.02
CA ALA A 438 -16.63 -12.53 -31.89
C ALA A 438 -16.77 -13.20 -30.52
N LEU A 439 -15.69 -13.79 -30.00
CA LEU A 439 -15.66 -14.39 -28.66
C LEU A 439 -15.81 -13.33 -27.56
N ASN A 440 -15.16 -12.19 -27.70
CA ASN A 440 -15.28 -11.06 -26.77
C ASN A 440 -16.73 -10.54 -26.70
N ASP A 441 -17.42 -10.46 -27.83
CA ASP A 441 -18.81 -10.02 -27.89
C ASP A 441 -19.79 -11.07 -27.36
N TRP A 442 -19.47 -12.36 -27.50
CA TRP A 442 -20.17 -13.44 -26.82
C TRP A 442 -20.08 -13.26 -25.31
N PHE A 443 -18.86 -13.18 -24.75
CA PHE A 443 -18.64 -13.03 -23.32
C PHE A 443 -19.28 -11.77 -22.72
N LYS A 444 -19.51 -10.71 -23.51
CA LYS A 444 -20.19 -9.50 -23.00
C LYS A 444 -21.70 -9.66 -22.82
N ASN A 445 -22.36 -10.40 -23.71
CA ASN A 445 -23.82 -10.39 -23.83
C ASN A 445 -24.47 -11.74 -23.51
N GLU A 446 -23.77 -12.86 -23.76
CA GLU A 446 -24.19 -14.24 -23.48
C GLU A 446 -25.60 -14.59 -24.00
N ASN A 447 -26.04 -13.91 -25.08
CA ASN A 447 -27.31 -14.17 -25.74
C ASN A 447 -27.06 -14.81 -27.10
N VAL A 448 -27.36 -16.11 -27.21
CA VAL A 448 -27.01 -16.92 -28.39
C VAL A 448 -27.71 -16.41 -29.65
N PHE A 449 -29.00 -16.07 -29.56
CA PHE A 449 -29.79 -15.61 -30.70
C PHE A 449 -29.27 -14.28 -31.26
N ASN A 450 -29.05 -13.28 -30.40
CA ASN A 450 -28.51 -11.99 -30.82
C ASN A 450 -27.09 -12.12 -31.38
N TRP A 451 -26.29 -13.03 -30.82
CA TRP A 451 -24.93 -13.28 -31.29
C TRP A 451 -24.92 -13.95 -32.67
N LEU A 452 -25.74 -14.97 -32.89
CA LEU A 452 -25.88 -15.65 -34.19
C LEU A 452 -26.45 -14.73 -35.27
N ASP A 453 -27.39 -13.85 -34.93
CA ASP A 453 -27.92 -12.84 -35.86
C ASP A 453 -26.81 -11.87 -36.32
N LYS A 454 -25.94 -11.45 -35.39
CA LYS A 454 -24.81 -10.56 -35.68
C LYS A 454 -23.71 -11.21 -36.51
N TYR A 455 -23.33 -12.45 -36.18
CA TYR A 455 -22.17 -13.12 -36.79
C TYR A 455 -22.53 -14.08 -37.93
N GLY A 456 -23.83 -14.23 -38.23
CA GLY A 456 -24.34 -15.10 -39.28
C GLY A 456 -24.29 -16.59 -38.92
N SER A 457 -24.96 -17.41 -39.74
CA SER A 457 -25.14 -18.85 -39.55
C SER A 457 -24.40 -19.72 -40.57
N GLU A 458 -23.59 -19.13 -41.45
CA GLU A 458 -22.81 -19.90 -42.42
C GLU A 458 -21.73 -20.69 -41.67
N ILE A 459 -21.92 -22.01 -41.61
CA ILE A 459 -21.09 -22.93 -40.82
C ILE A 459 -20.58 -24.02 -41.75
N ASN A 460 -19.27 -24.18 -41.80
CA ASN A 460 -18.68 -25.38 -42.40
C ASN A 460 -18.59 -26.46 -41.33
N GLU A 461 -19.70 -27.15 -41.10
CA GLU A 461 -19.86 -28.09 -39.98
C GLU A 461 -18.76 -29.16 -39.95
N SER A 462 -18.44 -29.75 -41.11
CA SER A 462 -17.38 -30.77 -41.21
C SER A 462 -16.02 -30.22 -40.77
N ARG A 463 -15.64 -29.03 -41.24
CA ARG A 463 -14.35 -28.42 -40.90
C ARG A 463 -14.31 -27.89 -39.46
N ALA A 464 -15.42 -27.37 -38.96
CA ALA A 464 -15.55 -26.90 -37.59
C ALA A 464 -15.44 -28.07 -36.60
N ASN A 465 -16.23 -29.13 -36.80
CA ASN A 465 -16.23 -30.30 -35.92
C ASN A 465 -14.87 -31.02 -35.92
N THR A 466 -14.23 -31.17 -37.08
CA THR A 466 -12.87 -31.75 -37.15
C THR A 466 -11.84 -30.92 -36.38
N THR A 467 -11.93 -29.59 -36.45
CA THR A 467 -11.04 -28.68 -35.70
C THR A 467 -11.28 -28.77 -34.20
N PHE A 468 -12.54 -28.81 -33.76
CA PHE A 468 -12.89 -29.01 -32.34
C PHE A 468 -12.35 -30.33 -31.79
N ILE A 469 -12.61 -31.44 -32.50
CA ILE A 469 -12.12 -32.77 -32.11
C ILE A 469 -10.59 -32.75 -32.02
N HIS A 470 -9.92 -32.06 -32.94
CA HIS A 470 -8.47 -31.91 -32.92
C HIS A 470 -7.98 -31.10 -31.70
N GLN A 471 -8.61 -29.97 -31.39
CA GLN A 471 -8.29 -29.15 -30.21
C GLN A 471 -8.53 -29.93 -28.91
N LYS A 472 -9.67 -30.61 -28.78
CA LYS A 472 -10.01 -31.46 -27.62
C LYS A 472 -9.03 -32.61 -27.43
N LYS A 473 -8.68 -33.33 -28.51
CA LYS A 473 -7.66 -34.40 -28.46
C LYS A 473 -6.29 -33.86 -28.06
N TRP A 474 -5.93 -32.66 -28.52
CA TRP A 474 -4.69 -32.02 -28.12
C TRP A 474 -4.71 -31.64 -26.63
N CYS A 475 -5.82 -31.11 -26.10
CA CYS A 475 -5.96 -30.84 -24.67
C CYS A 475 -5.80 -32.12 -23.84
N ALA A 476 -6.51 -33.19 -24.22
CA ALA A 476 -6.43 -34.49 -23.54
C ALA A 476 -5.02 -35.10 -23.57
N LYS A 477 -4.32 -35.03 -24.71
CA LYS A 477 -2.93 -35.52 -24.85
C LYS A 477 -1.97 -34.79 -23.89
N ASN A 478 -2.22 -33.52 -23.62
CA ASN A 478 -1.36 -32.67 -22.80
C ASN A 478 -1.87 -32.47 -21.37
N GLN A 479 -2.84 -33.28 -20.93
CA GLN A 479 -3.41 -33.24 -19.57
C GLN A 479 -4.00 -31.87 -19.20
N ILE A 480 -4.64 -31.22 -20.19
CA ILE A 480 -5.38 -29.98 -20.00
C ILE A 480 -6.85 -30.36 -19.77
N ASP A 481 -7.15 -30.71 -18.52
CA ASP A 481 -8.44 -31.26 -18.12
C ASP A 481 -9.46 -30.19 -17.68
N PHE A 482 -9.05 -28.92 -17.63
CA PHE A 482 -9.89 -27.80 -17.21
C PHE A 482 -9.58 -26.53 -18.01
N ALA A 483 -10.48 -25.56 -17.96
CA ALA A 483 -10.31 -24.22 -18.53
C ALA A 483 -10.67 -23.15 -17.47
N PRO A 484 -10.05 -21.96 -17.50
CA PRO A 484 -9.01 -21.54 -18.44
C PRO A 484 -7.65 -22.15 -18.11
N VAL A 485 -6.87 -22.46 -19.15
CA VAL A 485 -5.43 -22.74 -19.03
C VAL A 485 -4.68 -21.76 -19.91
N VAL A 486 -3.68 -21.10 -19.33
CA VAL A 486 -2.81 -20.17 -20.05
C VAL A 486 -1.44 -20.83 -20.22
N LEU A 487 -0.91 -20.78 -21.44
CA LEU A 487 0.46 -21.15 -21.77
C LEU A 487 1.23 -19.90 -22.20
N ILE A 488 2.51 -19.81 -21.83
CA ILE A 488 3.44 -18.77 -22.28
C ILE A 488 4.59 -19.46 -22.98
N ASN A 489 4.73 -19.22 -24.29
CA ASN A 489 5.67 -19.92 -25.17
C ASN A 489 5.58 -21.46 -25.02
N GLY A 490 4.37 -21.99 -24.82
CA GLY A 490 4.11 -23.41 -24.60
C GLY A 490 4.25 -23.89 -23.15
N TYR A 491 4.86 -23.12 -22.26
CA TYR A 491 4.95 -23.47 -20.84
C TYR A 491 3.66 -23.14 -20.10
N GLN A 492 3.16 -24.05 -19.27
CA GLN A 492 1.93 -23.84 -18.51
C GLN A 492 2.11 -22.78 -17.42
N TYR A 493 1.25 -21.75 -17.43
CA TYR A 493 1.23 -20.72 -16.41
C TYR A 493 1.01 -21.35 -15.02
N PRO A 494 1.85 -21.07 -14.02
CA PRO A 494 1.75 -21.76 -12.73
C PRO A 494 0.48 -21.36 -11.97
N LEU A 495 -0.30 -22.35 -11.54
CA LEU A 495 -1.58 -22.18 -10.81
C LEU A 495 -1.46 -21.46 -9.46
N ILE A 496 -0.24 -21.30 -8.94
CA ILE A 496 0.03 -20.51 -7.73
C ILE A 496 -0.12 -19.00 -7.96
N TYR A 497 -0.22 -18.55 -9.22
CA TYR A 497 -0.45 -17.17 -9.58
C TYR A 497 -1.84 -17.00 -10.18
N ASP A 498 -2.51 -15.91 -9.81
CA ASP A 498 -3.68 -15.44 -10.55
C ASP A 498 -3.25 -14.95 -11.94
N ILE A 499 -4.15 -14.99 -12.92
CA ILE A 499 -3.83 -14.63 -14.32
C ILE A 499 -3.46 -13.15 -14.40
N GLU A 500 -4.10 -12.30 -13.61
CA GLU A 500 -3.86 -10.87 -13.52
C GLU A 500 -2.43 -10.52 -13.09
N ASN A 501 -1.77 -11.44 -12.36
CA ASN A 501 -0.38 -11.26 -11.96
C ASN A 501 0.59 -11.29 -13.16
N LEU A 502 0.15 -11.76 -14.33
CA LEU A 502 0.96 -11.76 -15.54
C LEU A 502 1.41 -10.34 -15.93
N ASP A 503 0.63 -9.30 -15.64
CA ASP A 503 1.03 -7.89 -15.90
C ASP A 503 2.33 -7.51 -15.16
N TYR A 504 2.66 -8.19 -14.06
CA TYR A 504 3.93 -7.96 -13.35
C TYR A 504 5.14 -8.47 -14.12
N PHE A 505 4.98 -9.45 -15.00
CA PHE A 505 6.10 -10.19 -15.60
C PHE A 505 6.28 -9.93 -17.09
N ILE A 506 5.34 -9.27 -17.76
CA ILE A 506 5.41 -9.07 -19.22
C ILE A 506 6.71 -8.42 -19.67
N GLN A 507 7.16 -7.36 -19.01
CA GLN A 507 8.41 -6.69 -19.38
C GLN A 507 9.63 -7.60 -19.16
N ASP A 508 9.65 -8.36 -18.07
CA ASP A 508 10.74 -9.30 -17.81
C ASP A 508 10.73 -10.44 -18.84
N LEU A 509 9.56 -10.97 -19.19
CA LEU A 509 9.38 -12.02 -20.22
C LEU A 509 9.83 -11.58 -21.62
N ILE A 510 9.55 -10.33 -22.01
CA ILE A 510 9.96 -9.77 -23.31
C ILE A 510 11.49 -9.54 -23.35
N ASN A 511 12.11 -9.21 -22.22
CA ASN A 511 13.52 -8.85 -22.15
C ASN A 511 14.46 -10.02 -21.79
N ASP A 512 13.92 -11.15 -21.32
CA ASP A 512 14.70 -12.33 -20.93
C ASP A 512 15.05 -13.18 -22.15
N SER A 513 16.23 -12.94 -22.73
CA SER A 513 16.74 -13.70 -23.88
C SER A 513 16.83 -15.19 -23.62
N ASP A 514 17.14 -15.62 -22.40
CA ASP A 514 17.29 -17.05 -22.08
C ASP A 514 15.92 -17.75 -22.15
N PHE A 515 14.89 -17.11 -21.60
CA PHE A 515 13.51 -17.59 -21.70
C PHE A 515 13.02 -17.63 -23.16
N LEU A 516 13.47 -16.67 -23.98
CA LEU A 516 13.16 -16.64 -25.41
C LEU A 516 14.00 -17.65 -26.23
N HIS A 517 15.20 -18.03 -25.79
CA HIS A 517 16.07 -19.00 -26.47
C HIS A 517 15.71 -20.46 -26.15
N GLU A 518 15.18 -20.77 -24.97
CA GLU A 518 14.61 -22.11 -24.70
C GLU A 518 13.47 -22.46 -25.68
N LYS A 519 12.74 -21.45 -26.17
CA LYS A 519 11.79 -21.59 -27.29
C LYS A 519 12.49 -22.06 -28.58
N GLN A 520 13.75 -21.67 -28.82
CA GLN A 520 14.49 -21.92 -30.07
C GLN A 520 15.21 -23.27 -30.11
N GLU A 521 15.83 -23.75 -29.02
CA GLU A 521 16.50 -25.07 -29.03
C GLU A 521 15.51 -26.20 -29.29
N TYR A 522 14.30 -26.13 -28.74
CA TYR A 522 13.22 -27.06 -29.06
C TYR A 522 12.76 -26.99 -30.54
N ASN A 523 12.97 -25.86 -31.22
CA ASN A 523 12.59 -25.70 -32.63
C ASN A 523 13.62 -26.29 -33.59
N VAL A 524 14.89 -26.49 -33.20
CA VAL A 524 15.96 -27.02 -34.09
C VAL A 524 15.87 -28.54 -34.22
N ASP A 525 15.52 -29.26 -33.16
CA ASP A 525 15.35 -30.72 -33.18
C ASP A 525 14.16 -31.21 -34.03
N LEU A 526 13.27 -30.31 -34.45
CA LEU A 526 12.11 -30.61 -35.29
C LEU A 526 12.31 -30.36 -36.79
N THR A 527 13.46 -29.80 -37.20
CA THR A 527 13.81 -29.66 -38.63
C THR A 527 14.54 -30.87 -39.23
N LEU A 528 14.74 -31.93 -38.44
CA LEU A 528 15.45 -33.15 -38.86
C LEU A 528 14.59 -34.44 -38.85
N VAL A 529 13.25 -34.32 -38.83
CA VAL A 529 12.33 -35.48 -38.99
C VAL A 529 11.31 -35.23 -40.08
#